data_AF-A0A3D1CPE3-F1
#
_entry.id   AF-A0A3D1CPE3-F1
#
_cell.length_a   1.000
_cell.length_b   1.000
_cell.length_c   1.000
_cell.angle_alpha   90.00
_cell.angle_beta   90.00
_cell.angle_gamma   90.00
#
_symmetry.space_group_name_H-M   'P 1'
#
loop_
_entity.id
_entity.type
_entity.pdbx_description
1 polymer ?
#
loop_
_entity_poly.entity_id
_entity_poly.type
_entity_poly.pdbx_seq_one_letter_code
_entity_poly.pdbx_strand_id
1 'polypeptide(L)'
;MLAKDICVTAAKLISGDRKEQHGPDMKESFQRTANLWSNYLGCKIKAKDVPIMMVLLKVTRAKDGAFNQDDYVDMCGYSAIAGQIDSD
;
A
#
# COMPACT_ATOMS: atom_id res chain seq x y z
N MET A 1 -13.28 -16.26 0.49
CA MET A 1 -11.87 -16.32 0.91
C MET A 1 -11.85 -16.31 2.44
N LEU A 2 -11.11 -17.19 3.12
CA LEU A 2 -10.98 -17.14 4.58
C LEU A 2 -10.03 -16.00 4.97
N ALA A 3 -10.13 -15.47 6.19
CA ALA A 3 -9.25 -14.39 6.66
C ALA A 3 -7.75 -14.73 6.50
N LYS A 4 -7.37 -15.99 6.77
CA LYS A 4 -6.00 -16.48 6.54
C LYS A 4 -5.56 -16.36 5.08
N ASP A 5 -6.45 -16.61 4.13
CA ASP A 5 -6.14 -16.64 2.71
C ASP A 5 -5.92 -15.20 2.19
N ILE A 6 -6.61 -14.21 2.76
CA ILE A 6 -6.39 -12.78 2.48
C ILE A 6 -4.96 -12.40 2.88
N CYS A 7 -4.56 -12.71 4.11
CA CYS A 7 -3.22 -12.41 4.62
C CYS A 7 -2.12 -13.11 3.80
N VAL A 8 -2.32 -14.39 3.45
CA VAL A 8 -1.36 -15.15 2.63
C VAL A 8 -1.25 -14.57 1.21
N THR A 9 -2.38 -14.17 0.62
CA THR A 9 -2.38 -13.54 -0.71
C THR A 9 -1.66 -12.20 -0.68
N ALA A 10 -1.97 -11.36 0.30
CA ALA A 10 -1.30 -10.08 0.52
C ALA A 10 0.22 -10.28 0.69
N ALA A 11 0.63 -11.21 1.54
CA ALA A 11 2.03 -11.54 1.76
C ALA A 11 2.74 -11.92 0.45
N LYS A 12 2.13 -12.77 -0.39
CA LYS A 12 2.70 -13.15 -1.69
C LYS A 12 2.89 -11.95 -2.63
N LEU A 13 1.88 -11.08 -2.72
CA LEU A 13 1.91 -9.90 -3.60
C LEU A 13 2.94 -8.83 -3.19
N ILE A 14 3.31 -8.79 -1.92
CA ILE A 14 4.34 -7.87 -1.41
C ILE A 14 5.73 -8.53 -1.31
N SER A 15 5.82 -9.86 -1.32
CA SER A 15 7.08 -10.62 -1.19
C SER A 15 7.68 -11.14 -2.50
N GLY A 16 6.91 -11.29 -3.58
CA GLY A 16 7.38 -11.86 -4.85
C GLY A 16 7.57 -10.84 -5.98
N ASP A 17 8.68 -10.96 -6.72
CA ASP A 17 8.99 -10.40 -8.06
C ASP A 17 8.73 -8.91 -8.37
N ARG A 18 8.38 -8.07 -7.40
CA ARG A 18 8.18 -6.62 -7.64
C ARG A 18 9.40 -5.90 -8.21
N LYS A 19 10.62 -6.44 -7.98
CA LYS A 19 11.85 -5.92 -8.59
C LYS A 19 11.81 -5.93 -10.12
N GLU A 20 11.18 -6.93 -10.74
CA GLU A 20 11.12 -7.04 -12.20
C GLU A 20 10.04 -6.14 -12.83
N GLN A 21 8.91 -5.90 -12.13
CA GLN A 21 7.78 -5.13 -12.71
C GLN A 21 7.74 -3.65 -12.33
N HIS A 22 8.27 -3.23 -11.17
CA HIS A 22 8.04 -1.89 -10.63
C HIS A 22 9.31 -1.06 -10.33
N GLY A 23 10.49 -1.54 -10.72
CA GLY A 23 11.75 -0.84 -10.47
C GLY A 23 12.18 -0.91 -8.99
N PRO A 24 13.16 -0.11 -8.55
CA PRO A 24 13.88 -0.32 -7.29
C PRO A 24 12.97 -0.15 -6.06
N ASP A 25 13.49 -0.64 -4.92
CA ASP A 25 12.99 -0.62 -3.54
C ASP A 25 11.66 0.14 -3.32
N MET A 26 10.68 -0.56 -2.75
CA MET A 26 9.35 -0.01 -2.45
C MET A 26 9.39 1.24 -1.57
N LYS A 27 10.39 1.36 -0.70
CA LYS A 27 10.63 2.57 0.10
C LYS A 27 10.93 3.78 -0.78
N GLU A 28 11.78 3.62 -1.80
CA GLU A 28 12.06 4.69 -2.76
C GLU A 28 10.84 5.02 -3.61
N SER A 29 10.06 4.02 -4.03
CA SER A 29 8.84 4.23 -4.80
C SER A 29 7.82 5.07 -4.04
N PHE A 30 7.62 4.77 -2.75
CA PHE A 30 6.77 5.58 -1.90
C PHE A 30 7.38 6.94 -1.56
N GLN A 31 8.70 7.06 -1.46
CA GLN A 31 9.32 8.39 -1.31
C GLN A 31 9.12 9.26 -2.56
N ARG A 32 9.24 8.70 -3.76
CA ARG A 32 8.93 9.41 -5.02
C ARG A 32 7.47 9.85 -5.06
N THR A 33 6.54 8.95 -4.68
CA THR A 33 5.11 9.25 -4.61
C THR A 33 4.81 10.35 -3.58
N ALA A 34 5.41 10.28 -2.40
CA ALA A 34 5.28 11.29 -1.36
C ALA A 34 5.75 12.67 -1.83
N ASN A 35 6.87 12.74 -2.57
CA ASN A 35 7.37 13.98 -3.15
C ASN A 35 6.39 14.56 -4.19
N LEU A 36 5.86 13.72 -5.08
CA LEU A 36 4.88 14.13 -6.09
C LEU A 36 3.63 14.72 -5.42
N TRP A 37 3.07 14.02 -4.44
CA TRP A 37 1.87 14.49 -3.73
C TRP A 37 2.16 15.74 -2.90
N SER A 38 3.34 15.81 -2.26
CA SER A 38 3.73 16.99 -1.49
C SER A 38 3.80 18.24 -2.37
N ASN A 39 4.44 18.13 -3.53
CA ASN A 39 4.56 19.23 -4.48
C ASN A 39 3.20 19.64 -5.04
N TYR A 40 2.31 18.68 -5.29
CA TYR A 40 0.98 18.94 -5.80
C TYR A 40 0.07 19.62 -4.77
N LEU A 41 0.10 19.18 -3.50
CA LEU A 41 -0.79 19.65 -2.44
C LEU A 41 -0.24 20.86 -1.66
N GLY A 42 1.05 21.18 -1.83
CA GLY A 42 1.71 22.24 -1.07
C GLY A 42 1.92 21.91 0.41
N CYS A 43 1.87 20.63 0.79
CA CYS A 43 2.09 20.16 2.16
C CYS A 43 3.07 18.99 2.20
N LYS A 44 3.77 18.80 3.33
CA LYS A 44 4.77 17.73 3.44
C LYS A 44 4.09 16.39 3.71
N ILE A 45 4.29 15.44 2.80
CA ILE A 45 3.92 14.02 2.94
C ILE A 45 5.21 13.19 3.04
N LYS A 46 5.25 12.22 3.94
CA LYS A 46 6.38 11.30 4.12
C LYS A 46 6.13 10.00 3.35
N ALA A 47 7.19 9.27 3.01
CA ALA A 47 7.07 7.97 2.35
C ALA A 47 6.13 7.00 3.08
N LYS A 48 6.17 6.98 4.42
CA LYS A 48 5.31 6.12 5.24
C LYS A 48 3.82 6.48 5.19
N ASP A 49 3.49 7.72 4.87
CA ASP A 49 2.11 8.17 4.79
C ASP A 49 1.43 7.60 3.53
N VAL A 50 2.21 7.37 2.45
CA VAL A 50 1.70 6.87 1.17
C VAL A 50 0.96 5.52 1.30
N PRO A 51 1.56 4.44 1.84
CA PRO A 51 0.84 3.18 1.98
C PRO A 51 -0.37 3.30 2.92
N ILE A 52 -0.30 4.10 3.99
CA ILE A 52 -1.45 4.35 4.87
C ILE A 52 -2.58 5.06 4.12
N MET A 53 -2.27 6.06 3.30
CA MET A 53 -3.27 6.73 2.45
C MET A 53 -3.88 5.77 1.41
N MET A 54 -3.10 4.82 0.90
CA MET A 54 -3.62 3.75 0.03
C MET A 54 -4.59 2.82 0.78
N VAL A 55 -4.35 2.54 2.07
CA VAL A 55 -5.32 1.83 2.92
C VAL A 55 -6.63 2.61 3.03
N LEU A 56 -6.57 3.93 3.29
CA LEU A 56 -7.78 4.77 3.38
C LEU A 56 -8.59 4.79 2.07
N LEU A 57 -7.92 4.81 0.92
CA LEU A 57 -8.57 4.68 -0.39
C LEU A 57 -9.35 3.37 -0.48
N LYS A 58 -8.76 2.27 -0.01
CA LYS A 58 -9.38 0.94 -0.02
C LYS A 58 -10.53 0.80 0.98
N VAL A 59 -10.41 1.41 2.16
CA VAL A 59 -11.52 1.53 3.12
C VAL A 59 -12.70 2.27 2.49
N THR A 60 -12.45 3.35 1.76
CA THR A 60 -13.51 4.11 1.08
C THR A 60 -14.22 3.26 0.01
N ARG A 61 -13.45 2.51 -0.80
CA ARG A 61 -14.02 1.58 -1.80
C ARG A 61 -14.86 0.47 -1.17
N ALA A 62 -14.39 -0.10 -0.07
CA ALA A 62 -15.12 -1.14 0.65
C ALA A 62 -16.39 -0.62 1.33
N LYS A 63 -16.41 0.65 1.75
CA LYS A 63 -17.57 1.30 2.37
C LYS A 63 -18.66 1.63 1.35
N ASP A 64 -18.30 2.28 0.25
CA ASP A 64 -19.26 2.89 -0.68
C ASP A 64 -19.48 2.03 -1.95
N GLY A 65 -18.60 1.08 -2.24
CA GLY A 65 -18.64 0.23 -3.43
C GLY A 65 -19.25 -1.16 -3.21
N ALA A 66 -19.36 -1.91 -4.30
CA ALA A 66 -19.70 -3.33 -4.24
C ALA A 66 -18.54 -4.12 -3.59
N PHE A 67 -18.87 -5.23 -2.93
CA PHE A 67 -17.88 -6.10 -2.31
C PHE A 67 -16.81 -6.53 -3.34
N ASN A 68 -15.56 -6.21 -3.04
CA ASN A 68 -14.39 -6.63 -3.79
C ASN A 68 -13.34 -7.21 -2.83
N GLN A 69 -12.93 -8.46 -3.04
CA GLN A 69 -11.94 -9.13 -2.18
C GLN A 69 -10.57 -8.47 -2.25
N ASP A 70 -10.21 -7.91 -3.41
CA ASP A 70 -8.92 -7.26 -3.62
C ASP A 70 -8.75 -6.04 -2.71
N ASP A 71 -9.83 -5.36 -2.33
CA ASP A 71 -9.72 -4.21 -1.45
C ASP A 71 -9.18 -4.60 -0.08
N TYR A 72 -9.56 -5.77 0.45
CA TYR A 72 -9.06 -6.29 1.72
C TYR A 72 -7.64 -6.85 1.61
N VAL A 73 -7.32 -7.52 0.50
CA VAL A 73 -5.96 -7.99 0.22
C VAL A 73 -4.99 -6.81 0.13
N ASP A 74 -5.38 -5.75 -0.58
CA ASP A 74 -4.59 -4.53 -0.72
C ASP A 74 -4.43 -3.80 0.62
N MET A 75 -5.49 -3.72 1.44
CA MET A 75 -5.39 -3.15 2.79
C MET A 75 -4.35 -3.89 3.64
N CYS A 76 -4.35 -5.22 3.63
CA CYS A 76 -3.34 -6.02 4.32
C CYS A 76 -1.93 -5.78 3.76
N GLY A 77 -1.78 -5.75 2.43
CA GLY A 77 -0.50 -5.52 1.77
C GLY A 77 0.09 -4.15 2.10
N TYR A 78 -0.66 -3.07 1.90
CA TYR A 78 -0.20 -1.72 2.20
C TYR A 78 0.09 -1.50 3.69
N SER A 79 -0.74 -2.05 4.57
CA SER A 79 -0.50 -1.95 6.03
C SER A 79 0.81 -2.64 6.43
N ALA A 80 1.09 -3.82 5.89
CA ALA A 80 2.33 -4.54 6.15
C ALA A 80 3.57 -3.76 5.67
N ILE A 81 3.50 -3.19 4.46
CA ILE A 81 4.61 -2.39 3.93
C ILE A 81 4.81 -1.10 4.73
N ALA A 82 3.73 -0.44 5.16
CA ALA A 82 3.82 0.71 6.03
C ALA A 82 4.55 0.38 7.35
N GLY A 83 4.22 -0.76 7.96
CA GLY A 83 4.89 -1.26 9.15
C GLY A 83 6.38 -1.52 8.92
N GLN A 84 6.75 -2.16 7.80
CA GLN A 84 8.15 -2.38 7.44
C GLN A 84 8.92 -1.06 7.31
N ILE A 85 8.36 -0.05 6.64
CA ILE A 85 9.01 1.24 6.44
C ILE A 85 9.19 2.01 7.75
N ASP A 86 8.25 1.89 8.69
CA ASP A 86 8.33 2.59 9.99
C ASP A 86 9.26 1.87 10.98
N SER A 87 9.55 0.58 10.77
CA SER A 87 10.50 -0.21 11.58
C SER A 87 11.96 -0.14 11.12
N ASP A 88 12.21 0.42 9.91
CA ASP A 88 13.54 0.62 9.32
C ASP A 88 14.13 2.01 9.64
#